data_AF-A0A972MD63-F1
#
_entry.id   AF-A0A972MD63-F1
#
_cell.length_a   1.000
_cell.length_b   1.000
_cell.length_c   1.000
_cell.angle_alpha   90.00
_cell.angle_beta   90.00
_cell.angle_gamma   90.00
#
_symmetry.space_group_name_H-M   'P 1'
#
loop_
_entity.id
_entity.type
_entity.pdbx_description
1 polymer ?
#
loop_
_entity_poly.entity_id
_entity_poly.type
_entity_poly.pdbx_seq_one_letter_code
_entity_poly.pdbx_strand_id
1 'polypeptide(L)'
;MSFPYTYRNSLVFTLKKKFLAIKTNYIKEILKKQLENNNKVNEIKDSDEKLYFIASSPILNFNFSVDVFFTKLSDEIKVTYETNLEKLTTIILVTIILVAFFSFVSIKYFLILSGVLAISLYLVFYLIIDNFIQRVINKSLEQIIESQDEAEKYSDEQMNWINDEKRCSACGNYLSDFDLYCKECGIKLKRNKYTIPLDLSKHKDKEVSYHFKKKK
;
A
#
# COMPACT_ATOMS: atom_id res chain seq x y z
N MET A 1 -1.15 37.36 0.77
CA MET A 1 -1.27 35.98 0.24
C MET A 1 -1.31 35.05 1.43
N SER A 2 -2.37 34.25 1.59
CA SER A 2 -2.43 33.20 2.60
C SER A 2 -1.34 32.17 2.32
N PHE A 3 -0.63 31.72 3.35
CA PHE A 3 0.32 30.62 3.20
C PHE A 3 -0.45 29.37 2.75
N PRO A 4 0.05 28.60 1.77
CA PRO A 4 -0.62 27.37 1.36
C PRO A 4 -0.54 26.36 2.51
N TYR A 5 -1.67 26.10 3.15
CA TYR A 5 -1.80 25.08 4.21
C TYR A 5 -1.83 23.66 3.66
N THR A 6 -1.95 23.52 2.34
CA THR A 6 -1.93 22.23 1.67
C THR A 6 -0.81 22.18 0.65
N TYR A 7 -0.14 21.03 0.62
CA TYR A 7 0.85 20.70 -0.39
C TYR A 7 0.30 19.57 -1.25
N ARG A 8 0.42 19.72 -2.58
CA ARG A 8 0.00 18.71 -3.55
C ARG A 8 1.16 18.34 -4.46
N ASN A 9 1.41 17.05 -4.60
CA ASN A 9 2.37 16.50 -5.54
C ASN A 9 1.77 15.30 -6.27
N SER A 10 2.39 14.88 -7.36
CA SER A 10 1.96 13.70 -8.08
C SER A 10 3.14 12.90 -8.60
N LEU A 11 3.02 11.58 -8.47
CA LEU A 11 3.93 10.62 -9.04
C LEU A 11 3.23 9.94 -10.22
N VAL A 12 3.92 9.82 -11.34
CA VAL A 12 3.41 9.20 -12.56
C VAL A 12 4.17 7.92 -12.80
N PHE A 13 3.43 6.84 -13.03
CA PHE A 13 3.99 5.51 -13.25
C PHE A 13 3.45 4.94 -14.55
N THR A 14 4.36 4.49 -15.41
CA THR A 14 4.01 3.80 -16.65
C THR A 14 3.82 2.30 -16.35
N LEU A 15 2.65 1.75 -16.68
CA LEU A 15 2.39 0.32 -16.52
C LEU A 15 2.69 -0.43 -17.83
N LYS A 16 3.21 -1.66 -17.73
CA LYS A 16 3.31 -2.57 -18.89
C LYS A 16 1.89 -2.85 -19.43
N LYS A 17 1.72 -2.89 -20.77
CA LYS A 17 0.42 -3.08 -21.45
C LYS A 17 -0.41 -4.28 -20.95
N LYS A 18 0.24 -5.38 -20.52
CA LYS A 18 -0.44 -6.59 -20.01
C LYS A 18 -1.21 -6.33 -18.68
N PHE A 19 -0.89 -5.24 -17.99
CA PHE A 19 -1.46 -4.87 -16.69
C PHE A 19 -2.36 -3.61 -16.74
N LEU A 20 -2.70 -3.14 -17.94
CA LEU A 20 -3.73 -2.10 -18.17
C LEU A 20 -5.09 -2.46 -17.56
N ALA A 21 -5.35 -3.75 -17.33
CA ALA A 21 -6.56 -4.24 -16.68
C ALA A 21 -6.54 -4.12 -15.14
N ILE A 22 -5.41 -3.77 -14.51
CA ILE A 22 -5.36 -3.58 -13.06
C ILE A 22 -6.30 -2.43 -12.69
N LYS A 23 -7.31 -2.76 -11.87
CA LYS A 23 -8.23 -1.76 -11.29
C LYS A 23 -7.46 -0.92 -10.28
N THR A 24 -7.73 0.39 -10.25
CA THR A 24 -7.18 1.34 -9.26
C THR A 24 -7.36 0.84 -7.82
N ASN A 25 -8.45 0.13 -7.55
CA ASN A 25 -8.73 -0.52 -6.27
C ASN A 25 -7.63 -1.50 -5.83
N TYR A 26 -7.02 -2.25 -6.75
CA TYR A 26 -5.96 -3.19 -6.40
C TYR A 26 -4.70 -2.48 -5.88
N ILE A 27 -4.33 -1.36 -6.53
CA ILE A 27 -3.17 -0.55 -6.13
C ILE A 27 -3.42 0.10 -4.78
N LYS A 28 -4.64 0.57 -4.57
CA LYS A 28 -5.08 1.14 -3.31
C LYS A 28 -5.02 0.12 -2.17
N GLU A 29 -5.47 -1.12 -2.39
CA GLU A 29 -5.35 -2.21 -1.41
C GLU A 29 -3.90 -2.56 -1.07
N ILE A 30 -3.00 -2.57 -2.07
CA ILE A 30 -1.57 -2.81 -1.81
C ILE A 30 -0.95 -1.67 -1.01
N LEU A 31 -1.23 -0.42 -1.38
CA LEU A 31 -0.76 0.74 -0.63
C LEU A 31 -1.28 0.70 0.81
N LYS A 32 -2.56 0.38 1.01
CA LYS A 32 -3.18 0.21 2.32
C LYS A 32 -2.44 -0.84 3.15
N LYS A 33 -2.20 -2.03 2.59
CA LYS A 33 -1.47 -3.10 3.27
C LYS A 33 -0.03 -2.69 3.65
N GLN A 34 0.65 -1.92 2.80
CA GLN A 34 1.98 -1.40 3.10
C GLN A 34 1.97 -0.34 4.20
N LEU A 35 0.94 0.52 4.20
CA LEU A 35 0.73 1.50 5.25
C LEU A 35 0.41 0.83 6.59
N GLU A 36 -0.43 -0.21 6.60
CA GLU A 36 -0.75 -1.01 7.80
C GLU A 36 0.50 -1.69 8.40
N ASN A 37 1.43 -2.13 7.55
CA ASN A 37 2.69 -2.71 7.99
C ASN A 37 3.73 -1.67 8.45
N ASN A 38 3.48 -0.38 8.20
CA ASN A 38 4.39 0.68 8.56
C ASN A 38 4.06 1.22 9.95
N ASN A 39 4.95 0.97 10.91
CA ASN A 39 4.81 1.41 12.30
C ASN A 39 4.71 2.93 12.51
N LYS A 40 4.91 3.73 11.45
CA LYS A 40 4.76 5.19 11.49
C LYS A 40 3.39 5.68 11.03
N VAL A 41 2.47 4.77 10.69
CA VAL A 41 1.09 5.11 10.28
C VAL A 41 0.16 4.79 11.43
N ASN A 42 -0.57 5.80 11.90
CA ASN A 42 -1.42 5.70 13.09
C ASN A 42 -2.87 5.39 12.73
N GLU A 43 -3.35 5.92 11.61
CA GLU A 43 -4.74 5.77 11.19
C GLU A 43 -4.81 5.73 9.67
N ILE A 44 -5.68 4.87 9.14
CA ILE A 44 -5.94 4.74 7.71
C ILE A 44 -7.46 4.76 7.53
N LYS A 45 -7.95 5.65 6.66
CA LYS A 45 -9.35 5.70 6.24
C LYS A 45 -9.44 5.48 4.75
N ASP A 46 -10.36 4.60 4.40
CA ASP A 46 -10.58 4.14 3.05
C ASP A 46 -11.91 4.72 2.55
N SER A 47 -11.87 5.48 1.46
CA SER A 47 -13.04 6.05 0.78
C SER A 47 -12.94 5.71 -0.70
N ASP A 48 -14.04 5.47 -1.41
CA ASP A 48 -14.06 4.94 -2.78
C ASP A 48 -12.95 5.48 -3.72
N GLU A 49 -12.73 6.79 -3.73
CA GLU A 49 -11.75 7.45 -4.62
C GLU A 49 -10.43 7.89 -3.96
N LYS A 50 -10.34 7.84 -2.62
CA LYS A 50 -9.18 8.36 -1.89
C LYS A 50 -8.77 7.48 -0.72
N LEU A 51 -7.46 7.42 -0.50
CA LEU A 51 -6.89 6.80 0.68
C LEU A 51 -6.35 7.90 1.60
N TYR A 52 -6.92 8.01 2.79
CA TYR A 52 -6.48 8.95 3.80
C TYR A 52 -5.65 8.22 4.84
N PHE A 53 -4.51 8.77 5.23
CA PHE A 53 -3.75 8.24 6.36
C PHE A 53 -3.10 9.33 7.20
N ILE A 54 -2.92 9.02 8.48
CA ILE A 54 -2.18 9.84 9.43
C ILE A 54 -0.84 9.18 9.69
N ALA A 55 0.24 9.85 9.31
CA ALA A 55 1.60 9.36 9.55
C ALA A 55 2.34 10.26 10.55
N SER A 56 3.20 9.65 11.36
CA SER A 56 4.13 10.35 12.24
C SER A 56 5.42 10.66 11.47
N SER A 57 5.84 11.92 11.54
CA SER A 57 7.12 12.34 10.98
C SER A 57 8.26 11.50 11.54
N PRO A 58 9.20 11.00 10.68
CA PRO A 58 10.34 10.23 11.15
C PRO A 58 11.23 10.98 12.16
N ILE A 59 11.16 12.32 12.18
CA ILE A 59 12.10 13.17 12.89
C ILE A 59 11.43 13.92 14.05
N LEU A 60 10.18 14.38 13.88
CA LEU A 60 9.56 15.29 14.84
C LEU A 60 8.38 14.73 15.63
N ASN A 61 8.04 13.44 15.51
CA ASN A 61 6.92 12.81 16.22
C ASN A 61 5.57 13.55 16.11
N PHE A 62 5.39 14.44 15.12
CA PHE A 62 4.07 15.03 14.84
C PHE A 62 3.36 14.22 13.76
N ASN A 63 2.04 14.21 13.87
CA ASN A 63 1.16 13.49 12.97
C ASN A 63 0.69 14.40 11.84
N PHE A 64 0.95 14.05 10.59
CA PHE A 64 0.41 14.75 9.42
C PHE A 64 -0.58 13.87 8.66
N SER A 65 -1.58 14.49 8.05
CA SER A 65 -2.60 13.82 7.26
C SER A 65 -2.26 13.90 5.78
N VAL A 66 -2.38 12.78 5.09
CA VAL A 66 -2.14 12.64 3.65
C VAL A 66 -3.38 12.05 3.00
N ASP A 67 -3.90 12.74 1.99
CA ASP A 67 -4.92 12.24 1.08
C ASP A 67 -4.24 11.77 -0.21
N VAL A 68 -4.50 10.52 -0.63
CA VAL A 68 -3.96 9.94 -1.86
C VAL A 68 -5.08 9.67 -2.85
N PHE A 69 -4.92 10.19 -4.06
CA PHE A 69 -5.85 10.06 -5.19
C PHE A 69 -5.19 9.24 -6.29
N PHE A 70 -5.95 8.32 -6.87
CA PHE A 70 -5.50 7.48 -7.97
C PHE A 70 -6.23 7.89 -9.24
N THR A 71 -5.50 8.41 -10.23
CA THR A 71 -6.06 8.74 -11.54
C THR A 71 -5.43 7.82 -12.58
N LYS A 72 -6.27 7.13 -13.34
CA LYS A 72 -5.84 6.31 -14.47
C LYS A 72 -5.83 7.16 -15.73
N LEU A 73 -4.66 7.31 -16.34
CA LEU A 73 -4.45 7.82 -17.70
C LEU A 73 -4.13 6.62 -18.57
N SER A 74 -4.50 6.64 -19.86
CA SER A 74 -4.44 5.53 -20.81
C SER A 74 -3.52 4.37 -20.42
N ASP A 75 -2.19 4.60 -20.40
CA ASP A 75 -1.13 3.64 -20.06
C ASP A 75 -0.38 3.98 -18.74
N GLU A 76 -0.84 4.97 -18.00
CA GLU A 76 -0.16 5.52 -16.82
C GLU A 76 -1.07 5.65 -15.61
N ILE A 77 -0.51 5.40 -14.43
CA ILE A 77 -1.21 5.66 -13.17
C ILE A 77 -0.57 6.85 -12.51
N LYS A 78 -1.38 7.89 -12.34
CA LYS A 78 -1.00 9.09 -11.62
C LYS A 78 -1.50 8.98 -10.19
N VAL A 79 -0.56 8.83 -9.27
CA VAL A 79 -0.81 8.86 -7.82
C VAL A 79 -0.58 10.29 -7.36
N THR A 80 -1.66 11.01 -7.10
CA THR A 80 -1.59 12.37 -6.57
C THR A 80 -1.77 12.32 -5.07
N TYR A 81 -0.95 13.03 -4.30
CA TYR A 81 -1.15 13.13 -2.85
C TYR A 81 -1.20 14.58 -2.41
N GLU A 82 -2.03 14.83 -1.39
CA GLU A 82 -2.22 16.12 -0.75
C GLU A 82 -1.94 15.98 0.75
N THR A 83 -1.16 16.90 1.31
CA THR A 83 -0.78 16.89 2.72
C THR A 83 -1.15 18.20 3.39
N ASN A 84 -1.75 18.13 4.58
CA ASN A 84 -2.04 19.31 5.39
C ASN A 84 -0.82 19.68 6.24
N LEU A 85 -0.37 20.94 6.10
CA LEU A 85 0.81 21.53 6.74
C LEU A 85 0.47 22.44 7.94
N GLU A 86 -0.78 22.47 8.42
CA GLU A 86 -1.21 23.30 9.57
C GLU A 86 -0.40 23.03 10.85
N LYS A 87 -0.04 21.77 11.11
CA LYS A 87 0.81 21.44 12.27
C LYS A 87 2.24 21.94 12.09
N LEU A 88 2.74 21.94 10.86
CA LEU A 88 4.06 22.47 10.54
C LEU A 88 4.12 23.98 10.79
N THR A 89 3.11 24.73 10.35
CA THR A 89 3.05 26.17 10.61
C THR A 89 2.95 26.47 12.10
N THR A 90 2.21 25.64 12.86
CA THR A 90 2.15 25.74 14.32
C THR A 90 3.52 25.52 14.97
N ILE A 91 4.27 24.50 14.55
CA ILE A 91 5.63 24.22 15.06
C ILE A 91 6.58 25.39 14.75
N ILE A 92 6.54 25.91 13.52
CA ILE A 92 7.37 27.06 13.11
C ILE A 92 7.03 28.28 13.98
N LEU A 93 5.75 28.55 14.22
CA LEU A 93 5.31 29.68 15.04
C LEU A 93 5.76 29.55 16.50
N VAL A 94 5.60 28.37 17.11
CA VAL A 94 6.11 28.08 18.46
C VAL A 94 7.62 28.25 18.51
N THR A 95 8.35 27.81 17.48
CA THR A 95 9.80 27.97 17.39
C THR A 95 10.21 29.44 17.31
N ILE A 96 9.51 30.26 16.51
CA ILE A 96 9.77 31.71 16.43
C ILE A 96 9.52 32.39 17.77
N ILE A 97 8.42 32.05 18.46
CA ILE A 97 8.12 32.59 19.79
C ILE A 97 9.24 32.21 20.78
N LEU A 98 9.68 30.96 20.75
CA LEU A 98 10.76 30.48 21.62
C LEU A 98 12.06 31.25 21.32
N VAL A 99 12.44 31.41 20.06
CA VAL A 99 13.61 32.22 19.65
C VAL A 99 13.47 33.67 20.11
N ALA A 100 12.26 34.24 20.10
CA ALA A 100 12.00 35.59 20.59
C ALA A 100 12.32 35.74 22.08
N PHE A 101 11.91 34.77 22.91
CA PHE A 101 12.18 34.78 24.35
C PHE A 101 13.68 34.74 24.69
N PHE A 102 14.48 34.07 23.86
CA PHE A 102 15.93 33.96 24.08
C PHE A 102 16.74 35.03 23.33
N SER A 103 16.10 35.88 22.54
CA SER A 103 16.80 36.93 21.80
C SER A 103 17.07 38.13 22.70
N PHE A 104 18.28 38.20 23.27
CA PHE A 104 18.83 39.43 23.86
C PHE A 104 19.28 40.46 22.80
N VAL A 105 18.99 40.20 21.52
CA VAL A 105 19.51 40.94 20.37
C VAL A 105 18.50 42.01 19.94
N SER A 106 18.96 43.06 19.25
CA SER A 106 18.07 44.11 18.74
C SER A 106 16.94 43.56 17.84
N ILE A 107 15.78 44.21 17.90
CA ILE A 107 14.55 43.82 17.17
C ILE A 107 14.81 43.56 15.68
N LYS A 108 15.67 44.38 15.05
CA LYS A 108 16.00 44.23 13.61
C LYS A 108 16.65 42.89 13.31
N TYR A 109 17.63 42.47 14.11
CA TYR A 109 18.30 41.18 13.90
C TYR A 109 17.38 40.02 14.24
N PHE A 110 16.55 40.15 15.28
CA PHE A 110 15.54 39.15 15.63
C PHE A 110 14.57 38.88 14.46
N LEU A 111 14.06 39.92 13.80
CA LEU A 111 13.15 39.78 12.66
C LEU A 111 13.81 39.10 11.47
N ILE A 112 15.05 39.49 11.13
CA ILE A 112 15.80 38.87 10.02
C ILE A 112 16.07 37.39 10.33
N LEU A 113 16.56 37.10 11.54
CA LEU A 113 16.87 35.74 11.97
C LEU A 113 15.61 34.86 11.95
N SER A 114 14.50 35.35 12.49
CA SER A 114 13.23 34.63 12.53
C SER A 114 12.70 34.35 11.12
N GLY A 115 12.81 35.33 10.21
CA GLY A 115 12.41 35.14 8.81
C GLY A 115 13.24 34.06 8.12
N VAL A 116 14.57 34.13 8.24
CA VAL A 116 15.48 33.12 7.65
C VAL A 116 15.24 31.74 8.24
N LEU A 117 15.07 31.66 9.56
CA LEU A 117 14.80 30.41 10.28
C LEU A 117 13.45 29.79 9.90
N ALA A 118 12.41 30.61 9.76
CA ALA A 118 11.09 30.12 9.35
C ALA A 118 11.12 29.52 7.95
N ILE A 119 11.77 30.20 7.00
CA ILE A 119 11.91 29.73 5.62
C ILE A 119 12.74 28.44 5.57
N SER A 120 13.87 28.40 6.29
CA SER A 120 14.75 27.22 6.28
C SER A 120 14.09 26.01 6.93
N LEU A 121 13.44 26.18 8.09
CA LEU A 121 12.70 25.10 8.75
C LEU A 121 11.55 24.61 7.88
N TYR A 122 10.78 25.51 7.27
CA TYR A 122 9.71 25.14 6.35
C TYR A 122 10.22 24.27 5.21
N LEU A 123 11.30 24.69 4.54
CA LEU A 123 11.90 23.92 3.44
C LEU A 123 12.43 22.56 3.89
N VAL A 124 13.12 22.51 5.03
CA VAL A 124 13.66 21.25 5.57
C VAL A 124 12.53 20.27 5.88
N PHE A 125 11.49 20.72 6.58
CA PHE A 125 10.36 19.84 6.92
C PHE A 125 9.55 19.44 5.71
N TYR A 126 9.38 20.34 4.76
CA TYR A 126 8.77 20.04 3.47
C TYR A 126 9.48 18.88 2.78
N LEU A 127 10.81 18.95 2.64
CA LEU A 127 11.60 17.90 2.01
C LEU A 127 11.53 16.57 2.78
N ILE A 128 11.50 16.62 4.11
CA ILE A 128 11.37 15.42 4.95
C ILE A 128 10.02 14.72 4.71
N ILE A 129 8.92 15.48 4.70
CA ILE A 129 7.57 14.95 4.50
C ILE A 129 7.44 14.40 3.08
N ASP A 130 7.85 15.15 2.06
CA ASP A 130 7.81 14.75 0.66
C ASP A 130 8.59 13.44 0.43
N ASN A 131 9.84 13.37 0.90
CA ASN A 131 10.66 12.17 0.80
C ASN A 131 10.03 10.97 1.52
N PHE A 132 9.40 11.17 2.68
CA PHE A 132 8.73 10.10 3.39
C PHE A 132 7.55 9.55 2.58
N ILE A 133 6.68 10.43 2.07
CA ILE A 133 5.49 10.02 1.30
C ILE A 133 5.92 9.31 0.02
N GLN A 134 6.86 9.88 -0.73
CA GLN A 134 7.38 9.27 -1.95
C GLN A 134 7.97 7.88 -1.68
N ARG A 135 8.74 7.72 -0.60
CA ARG A 135 9.33 6.42 -0.24
C ARG A 135 8.27 5.37 0.05
N VAL A 136 7.20 5.73 0.76
CA VAL A 136 6.09 4.82 1.07
C VAL A 136 5.33 4.41 -0.19
N ILE A 137 5.03 5.38 -1.06
CA ILE A 137 4.33 5.12 -2.33
C ILE A 137 5.20 4.28 -3.27
N ASN A 138 6.46 4.67 -3.48
CA ASN A 138 7.39 3.95 -4.36
C ASN A 138 7.59 2.50 -3.91
N LYS A 139 7.81 2.25 -2.61
CA LYS A 139 7.95 0.90 -2.09
C LYS A 139 6.70 0.04 -2.32
N SER A 140 5.52 0.64 -2.23
CA SER A 140 4.25 -0.06 -2.48
C SER A 140 4.08 -0.40 -3.96
N LEU A 141 4.61 0.44 -4.85
CA LEU A 141 4.54 0.25 -6.29
C LEU A 141 5.63 -0.68 -6.82
N GLU A 142 6.83 -0.67 -6.24
CA GLU A 142 7.88 -1.65 -6.52
C GLU A 142 7.37 -3.07 -6.28
N GLN A 143 6.61 -3.30 -5.20
CA GLN A 143 5.99 -4.60 -4.96
C GLN A 143 5.00 -5.01 -6.05
N ILE A 144 4.27 -4.05 -6.63
CA ILE A 144 3.39 -4.31 -7.78
C ILE A 144 4.23 -4.70 -8.99
N ILE A 145 5.28 -3.94 -9.31
CA ILE A 145 6.15 -4.21 -10.47
C ILE A 145 6.85 -5.57 -10.31
N GLU A 146 7.37 -5.89 -9.12
CA GLU A 146 8.00 -7.18 -8.85
C GLU A 146 7.00 -8.34 -8.99
N SER A 147 5.76 -8.17 -8.53
CA SER A 147 4.70 -9.16 -8.77
C SER A 147 4.32 -9.30 -10.26
N GLN A 148 4.55 -8.27 -11.08
CA GLN A 148 4.36 -8.35 -12.54
C GLN A 148 5.45 -9.19 -13.19
N ASP A 149 6.71 -9.00 -12.79
CA ASP A 149 7.84 -9.76 -13.34
C ASP A 149 7.81 -11.23 -12.89
N GLU A 150 7.27 -11.52 -11.70
CA GLU A 150 6.96 -12.90 -11.30
C GLU A 150 5.80 -13.50 -12.11
N ALA A 151 4.77 -12.71 -12.42
CA ALA A 151 3.65 -13.18 -13.25
C ALA A 151 4.05 -13.44 -14.71
N GLU A 152 5.03 -12.71 -15.24
CA GLU A 152 5.65 -12.99 -16.56
C GLU A 152 6.40 -14.33 -16.61
N LYS A 153 6.74 -14.95 -15.46
CA LYS A 153 7.33 -16.31 -15.43
C LYS A 153 6.31 -17.41 -15.66
N TYR A 154 5.01 -17.14 -15.56
CA TYR A 154 3.98 -18.14 -15.80
C TYR A 154 3.65 -18.21 -17.29
N SER A 155 3.64 -19.42 -17.85
CA SER A 155 3.17 -19.63 -19.22
C SER A 155 1.69 -19.23 -19.34
N ASP A 156 1.23 -18.87 -20.54
CA ASP A 156 -0.19 -18.53 -20.77
C ASP A 156 -1.12 -19.71 -20.40
N GLU A 157 -0.62 -20.95 -20.49
CA GLU A 157 -1.31 -22.15 -19.99
C GLU A 157 -1.44 -22.17 -18.46
N GLN A 158 -0.38 -21.81 -17.73
CA GLN A 158 -0.41 -21.73 -16.27
C GLN A 158 -1.37 -20.65 -15.77
N MET A 159 -1.47 -19.53 -16.47
CA MET A 159 -2.45 -18.48 -16.15
C MET A 159 -3.89 -18.98 -16.31
N ASN A 160 -4.16 -19.83 -17.31
CA ASN A 160 -5.47 -20.47 -17.44
C ASN A 160 -5.76 -21.44 -16.29
N TRP A 161 -4.76 -22.16 -15.79
CA TRP A 161 -4.94 -23.09 -14.66
C TRP A 161 -5.15 -22.37 -13.33
N ILE A 162 -4.50 -21.23 -13.11
CA ILE A 162 -4.67 -20.43 -11.89
C ILE A 162 -6.11 -19.90 -11.75
N ASN A 163 -6.76 -19.62 -12.88
CA ASN A 163 -8.13 -19.10 -12.91
C ASN A 163 -9.22 -20.20 -12.88
N ASP A 164 -8.86 -21.48 -13.03
CA ASP A 164 -9.80 -22.60 -13.03
C ASP A 164 -9.74 -23.37 -11.70
N GLU A 165 -10.78 -23.26 -10.87
CA GLU A 165 -10.87 -23.94 -9.56
C GLU A 165 -10.83 -25.47 -9.65
N LYS A 166 -11.10 -26.03 -10.84
CA LYS A 166 -11.05 -27.46 -11.11
C LYS A 166 -9.68 -27.90 -11.60
N ARG A 167 -8.69 -27.02 -11.72
CA ARG A 167 -7.33 -27.38 -12.15
C ARG A 167 -6.30 -26.99 -11.12
N CYS A 168 -5.21 -27.74 -11.11
CA CYS A 168 -4.08 -27.46 -10.26
C CYS A 168 -3.27 -26.28 -10.82
N SER A 169 -3.12 -25.22 -10.03
CA SER A 169 -2.36 -24.02 -10.41
C SER A 169 -0.90 -24.27 -10.77
N ALA A 170 -0.30 -25.38 -10.31
CA ALA A 170 1.11 -25.70 -10.56
C ALA A 170 1.36 -26.61 -11.78
N CYS A 171 0.49 -27.60 -12.04
CA CYS A 171 0.72 -28.63 -13.07
C CYS A 171 -0.44 -28.81 -14.06
N GLY A 172 -1.56 -28.11 -13.88
CA GLY A 172 -2.71 -28.15 -14.79
C GLY A 172 -3.63 -29.36 -14.66
N ASN A 173 -3.30 -30.33 -13.80
CA ASN A 173 -4.13 -31.53 -13.62
C ASN A 173 -5.50 -31.19 -13.01
N TYR A 174 -6.53 -31.95 -13.39
CA TYR A 174 -7.88 -31.78 -12.87
C TYR A 174 -7.97 -32.22 -11.40
N LEU A 175 -8.66 -31.40 -10.61
CA LEU A 175 -8.89 -31.59 -9.19
C LEU A 175 -10.33 -31.99 -8.96
N SER A 176 -10.56 -33.06 -8.18
CA SER A 176 -11.90 -33.38 -7.67
C SER A 176 -12.24 -32.46 -6.50
N ASP A 177 -13.52 -32.18 -6.24
CA ASP A 177 -13.97 -31.26 -5.17
C ASP A 177 -13.45 -31.61 -3.76
N PHE A 178 -13.02 -32.85 -3.56
CA PHE A 178 -12.56 -33.40 -2.28
C PHE A 178 -11.04 -33.41 -2.12
N ASP A 179 -10.29 -33.15 -3.19
CA ASP A 179 -8.83 -33.16 -3.14
C ASP A 179 -8.31 -31.97 -2.29
N LEU A 180 -7.52 -32.29 -1.26
CA LEU A 180 -6.78 -31.31 -0.44
C LEU A 180 -5.36 -31.06 -0.96
N TYR A 181 -4.87 -31.99 -1.79
CA TYR A 181 -3.55 -31.98 -2.42
C TYR A 181 -3.72 -32.40 -3.87
N CYS A 182 -2.92 -31.83 -4.77
CA CYS A 182 -2.87 -32.32 -6.15
C CYS A 182 -2.24 -33.72 -6.19
N LYS A 183 -2.90 -34.66 -6.86
CA LYS A 183 -2.42 -36.06 -6.98
C LYS A 183 -1.13 -36.19 -7.78
N GLU A 184 -0.85 -35.27 -8.70
CA GLU A 184 0.36 -35.32 -9.53
C GLU A 184 1.53 -34.55 -8.92
N CYS A 185 1.36 -33.27 -8.60
CA CYS A 185 2.47 -32.45 -8.10
C CYS A 185 2.57 -32.37 -6.58
N GLY A 186 1.61 -32.91 -5.84
CA GLY A 186 1.60 -32.91 -4.37
C GLY A 186 1.35 -31.55 -3.72
N ILE A 187 1.07 -30.49 -4.49
CA ILE A 187 0.86 -29.16 -3.95
C ILE A 187 -0.42 -29.12 -3.10
N LYS A 188 -0.35 -28.45 -1.95
CA LYS A 188 -1.50 -28.28 -1.06
C LYS A 188 -2.46 -27.23 -1.62
N LEU A 189 -3.72 -27.59 -1.74
CA LEU A 189 -4.77 -26.73 -2.29
C LEU A 189 -5.36 -25.84 -1.19
N LYS A 190 -5.59 -24.56 -1.50
CA LYS A 190 -6.27 -23.59 -0.60
C LYS A 190 -7.79 -23.82 -0.63
N ARG A 191 -8.25 -25.00 -0.21
CA ARG A 191 -9.69 -25.27 -0.04
C ARG A 191 -10.06 -25.22 1.44
N ASN A 192 -11.22 -24.65 1.75
CA ASN A 192 -11.71 -24.57 3.12
C ASN A 192 -11.92 -25.99 3.67
N LYS A 193 -11.42 -26.25 4.89
CA LYS A 193 -11.56 -27.51 5.64
C LYS A 193 -13.00 -27.77 6.12
N TYR A 194 -14.02 -27.30 5.41
CA TYR A 194 -15.36 -27.79 5.67
C TYR A 194 -15.38 -29.21 5.16
N THR A 195 -15.24 -30.15 6.08
CA THR A 195 -15.58 -31.56 5.87
C THR A 195 -17.04 -31.59 5.47
N ILE A 196 -17.32 -31.54 4.18
CA ILE A 196 -18.61 -31.96 3.65
C ILE A 196 -18.72 -33.40 4.15
N PRO A 197 -19.77 -33.75 4.93
CA PRO A 197 -19.95 -35.13 5.37
C PRO A 197 -19.91 -36.02 4.13
N LEU A 198 -19.07 -37.05 4.16
CA LEU A 198 -18.82 -37.92 3.02
C LEU A 198 -20.09 -38.75 2.75
N ASP A 199 -21.06 -38.15 2.07
CA ASP A 199 -22.31 -38.79 1.70
C ASP A 199 -22.07 -39.63 0.43
N LEU A 200 -21.61 -40.86 0.66
CA LEU A 200 -21.31 -41.85 -0.37
C LEU A 200 -22.55 -42.22 -1.20
N SER A 201 -23.77 -41.89 -0.74
CA SER A 201 -25.00 -42.20 -1.47
C SER A 201 -25.17 -41.38 -2.75
N LYS A 202 -24.58 -40.17 -2.80
CA LYS A 202 -24.71 -39.22 -3.92
C LYS A 202 -23.60 -39.31 -4.97
N HIS A 203 -22.53 -40.06 -4.71
CA HIS A 203 -21.33 -40.07 -5.55
C HIS A 203 -20.86 -41.51 -5.82
N LYS A 204 -21.72 -42.33 -6.44
CA LYS A 204 -21.45 -43.76 -6.72
C LYS A 204 -20.28 -44.00 -7.69
N ASP A 205 -19.99 -43.04 -8.56
CA ASP A 205 -19.02 -43.22 -9.65
C ASP A 205 -17.68 -42.50 -9.41
N LYS A 206 -17.41 -42.00 -8.19
CA LYS A 206 -16.18 -41.26 -7.87
C LYS A 206 -15.27 -42.08 -6.96
N GLU A 207 -14.01 -42.25 -7.37
CA GLU A 207 -12.97 -42.82 -6.49
C GLU A 207 -12.58 -41.83 -5.38
N VAL A 208 -12.73 -42.24 -4.12
CA VAL A 208 -12.37 -41.44 -2.95
C VAL A 208 -11.21 -42.11 -2.21
N SER A 209 -10.09 -41.40 -2.09
CA SER A 209 -8.95 -41.82 -1.27
C SER A 209 -9.07 -41.18 0.12
N TYR A 210 -8.99 -41.98 1.19
CA TYR A 210 -9.05 -41.50 2.57
C TYR A 210 -7.80 -41.90 3.36
N HIS A 211 -7.30 -40.99 4.19
CA HIS A 211 -6.23 -41.24 5.15
C HIS A 211 -6.80 -41.29 6.57
N PHE A 212 -6.82 -42.48 7.17
CA PHE A 212 -7.22 -42.65 8.56
C PHE A 212 -6.05 -42.36 9.50
N LYS A 213 -6.26 -41.49 10.50
CA LYS A 213 -5.28 -41.22 11.57
C LYS A 213 -5.85 -41.68 12.91
N LYS A 214 -5.22 -42.71 13.50
CA LYS A 214 -5.56 -43.19 14.85
C LYS A 214 -5.30 -42.07 15.86
N LYS A 215 -6.29 -41.73 16.69
CA LYS A 215 -6.12 -40.82 17.83
C LYS A 215 -5.25 -41.56 18.86
N LYS A 216 -4.12 -40.96 19.25
CA LYS A 216 -3.31 -41.41 20.40
C LYS A 216 -3.97 -40.98 21.70
#